data_AF-A0A9D6X9B8-F1
#
_entry.id   AF-A0A9D6X9B8-F1
#
_cell.length_a   1.000
_cell.length_b   1.000
_cell.length_c   1.000
_cell.angle_alpha   90.00
_cell.angle_beta   90.00
_cell.angle_gamma   90.00
#
_symmetry.space_group_name_H-M   'P 1'
#
loop_
_entity.id
_entity.type
_entity.pdbx_description
1 polymer ?
#
loop_
_entity_poly.entity_id
_entity_poly.type
_entity_poly.pdbx_seq_one_letter_code
_entity_poly.pdbx_strand_id
1 'polypeptide(L)'
;MDPAARAIVAESLKHRLANAGRPALESLDHAMHGRRVGVVDFGRDVIPPSSFALLIALAFDGSRAREWERMHLADPVGQAALLTVWAREVWPQFLARYAIE
;
A
#
# COMPACT_ATOMS: atom_id res chain seq x y z
N MET A 1 -1.91 -6.64 13.78
CA MET A 1 -2.86 -6.16 12.77
C MET A 1 -4.26 -6.08 13.35
N ASP A 2 -4.87 -4.90 13.25
CA ASP A 2 -6.19 -4.60 13.80
C ASP A 2 -7.34 -5.13 12.94
N PRO A 3 -8.55 -5.34 13.50
CA PRO A 3 -9.75 -5.66 12.73
C PRO A 3 -10.06 -4.61 11.64
N ALA A 4 -9.86 -3.32 11.95
CA ALA A 4 -10.06 -2.24 11.00
C ALA A 4 -9.07 -2.32 9.82
N ALA A 5 -7.78 -2.57 10.13
CA ALA A 5 -6.76 -2.77 9.11
C ALA A 5 -7.11 -3.92 8.16
N ARG A 6 -7.51 -5.07 8.73
CA ARG A 6 -7.94 -6.23 7.92
C ARG A 6 -9.09 -5.89 6.97
N ALA A 7 -10.08 -5.13 7.44
CA ALA A 7 -11.21 -4.72 6.61
C ALA A 7 -10.75 -3.81 5.46
N ILE A 8 -9.91 -2.82 5.76
CA ILE A 8 -9.34 -1.90 4.75
C ILE A 8 -8.55 -2.69 3.70
N VAL A 9 -7.66 -3.58 4.12
CA VAL A 9 -6.85 -4.43 3.23
C VAL A 9 -7.76 -5.27 2.33
N ALA A 10 -8.72 -6.00 2.92
CA ALA A 10 -9.61 -6.88 2.17
C ALA A 10 -10.50 -6.12 1.17
N GLU A 11 -11.08 -4.99 1.57
CA GLU A 11 -11.92 -4.16 0.71
C GLU A 11 -11.12 -3.51 -0.42
N SER A 12 -9.92 -2.99 -0.11
CA SER A 12 -9.02 -2.40 -1.11
C SER A 12 -8.67 -3.41 -2.19
N LEU A 13 -8.26 -4.62 -1.79
CA LEU A 13 -7.86 -5.68 -2.72
C LEU A 13 -9.06 -6.22 -3.52
N LYS A 14 -10.21 -6.43 -2.87
CA LYS A 14 -11.43 -6.84 -3.55
C LYS A 14 -11.87 -5.81 -4.60
N HIS A 15 -11.86 -4.53 -4.24
CA HIS A 15 -12.19 -3.46 -5.16
C HIS A 15 -11.20 -3.39 -6.33
N ARG A 16 -9.90 -3.53 -6.05
CA ARG A 16 -8.86 -3.54 -7.09
C ARG A 16 -9.07 -4.68 -8.10
N LEU A 17 -9.37 -5.89 -7.63
CA LEU A 17 -9.62 -7.05 -8.50
C LEU A 17 -10.80 -6.82 -9.44
N ALA A 18 -11.88 -6.21 -8.94
CA ALA A 18 -13.05 -5.88 -9.74
C ALA A 18 -12.81 -4.70 -10.71
N ASN A 19 -11.79 -3.88 -10.47
CA ASN A 19 -11.57 -2.60 -11.16
C ASN A 19 -10.11 -2.41 -11.64
N ALA A 20 -9.49 -3.46 -12.17
CA ALA A 20 -8.06 -3.45 -12.51
C ALA A 20 -7.63 -2.35 -13.50
N GLY A 21 -8.55 -1.89 -14.37
CA GLY A 21 -8.30 -0.81 -15.33
C GLY A 21 -8.38 0.61 -14.75
N ARG A 22 -8.82 0.77 -13.50
CA ARG A 22 -8.95 2.08 -12.84
C ARG A 22 -7.67 2.45 -12.08
N PRO A 23 -7.44 3.75 -11.78
CA PRO A 23 -6.36 4.18 -10.90
C PRO A 23 -6.36 3.41 -9.57
N ALA A 24 -5.17 3.01 -9.11
CA ALA A 24 -5.00 2.29 -7.84
C ALA A 24 -5.55 3.08 -6.64
N LEU A 25 -5.37 4.40 -6.68
CA LEU A 25 -5.85 5.32 -5.65
C LEU A 25 -7.35 5.20 -5.40
N GLU A 26 -8.17 4.93 -6.43
CA GLU A 26 -9.62 4.75 -6.25
C GLU A 26 -9.96 3.55 -5.37
N SER A 27 -9.15 2.49 -5.38
CA SER A 27 -9.40 1.32 -4.53
C SER A 27 -9.08 1.58 -3.07
N LEU A 28 -8.04 2.39 -2.82
CA LEU A 28 -7.70 2.86 -1.48
C LEU A 28 -8.75 3.86 -0.97
N ASP A 29 -9.14 4.83 -1.80
CA ASP A 29 -10.18 5.81 -1.47
C ASP A 29 -11.52 5.13 -1.17
N HIS A 30 -11.89 4.09 -1.93
CA HIS A 30 -13.10 3.31 -1.68
C HIS A 30 -13.08 2.64 -0.30
N ALA A 31 -11.99 1.95 0.04
CA ALA A 31 -11.88 1.26 1.32
C ALA A 31 -11.80 2.23 2.52
N MET A 32 -11.24 3.43 2.30
CA MET A 32 -11.07 4.44 3.34
C MET A 32 -12.27 5.37 3.47
N HIS A 33 -13.18 5.41 2.49
CA HIS A 33 -14.31 6.33 2.46
C HIS A 33 -15.21 6.17 3.70
N GLY A 34 -15.52 7.28 4.36
CA GLY A 34 -16.39 7.31 5.55
C GLY A 34 -15.77 6.74 6.82
N ARG A 35 -14.50 6.29 6.79
CA ARG A 35 -13.80 5.81 7.99
C ARG A 35 -13.03 6.95 8.65
N ARG A 36 -13.24 7.15 9.95
CA ARG A 36 -12.27 7.87 10.80
C ARG A 36 -11.23 6.87 11.25
N VAL A 37 -10.08 6.91 10.58
CA VAL A 37 -8.98 6.00 10.84
C VAL A 37 -8.01 6.75 11.77
N GLY A 38 -7.99 6.37 13.05
CA GLY A 38 -6.95 6.85 13.97
C GLY A 38 -5.68 6.03 13.80
N VAL A 39 -5.02 5.69 14.92
CA VAL A 39 -3.90 4.73 14.90
C VAL A 39 -4.41 3.36 14.45
N VAL A 40 -3.87 2.85 13.34
CA VAL A 40 -4.22 1.53 12.79
C VAL A 40 -2.96 0.74 12.46
N ASP A 41 -2.84 -0.43 13.07
CA ASP A 41 -1.75 -1.37 12.81
C ASP A 41 -2.12 -2.28 11.63
N PHE A 42 -1.48 -2.04 10.48
CA PHE A 42 -1.57 -2.88 9.28
C PHE A 42 -0.60 -4.08 9.30
N GLY A 43 0.32 -4.15 10.26
CA GLY A 43 1.28 -5.25 10.36
C GLY A 43 2.12 -5.46 9.10
N ARG A 44 2.18 -6.70 8.61
CA ARG A 44 3.03 -7.08 7.46
C ARG A 44 2.41 -6.76 6.11
N ASP A 45 1.12 -6.41 6.05
CA ASP A 45 0.43 -6.12 4.78
C ASP A 45 0.85 -4.78 4.16
N VAL A 46 1.59 -3.94 4.90
CA VAL A 46 2.19 -2.69 4.41
C VAL A 46 3.69 -2.83 4.13
N ILE A 47 4.20 -4.06 4.07
CA ILE A 47 5.58 -4.33 3.69
C ILE A 47 5.58 -4.92 2.27
N PRO A 48 6.23 -4.28 1.28
CA PRO A 48 6.38 -4.86 -0.05
C PRO A 48 7.15 -6.20 0.00
N PRO A 49 6.81 -7.17 -0.86
CA PRO A 49 5.87 -7.10 -1.98
C PRO A 49 4.48 -7.66 -1.66
N SER A 50 3.97 -7.50 -0.43
CA SER A 50 2.58 -7.91 -0.13
C SER A 50 1.58 -7.20 -1.04
N SER A 51 0.45 -7.84 -1.38
CA SER A 51 -0.49 -7.32 -2.36
C SER A 51 -1.04 -5.94 -2.00
N PHE A 52 -1.27 -5.67 -0.72
CA PHE A 52 -1.72 -4.36 -0.25
C PHE A 52 -0.62 -3.31 -0.35
N ALA A 53 0.61 -3.63 0.06
CA ALA A 53 1.75 -2.74 -0.15
C ALA A 53 2.00 -2.42 -1.65
N LEU A 54 1.83 -3.40 -2.54
CA LEU A 54 1.94 -3.17 -4.00
C LEU A 54 0.83 -2.25 -4.52
N LEU A 55 -0.39 -2.36 -3.99
CA LEU A 55 -1.48 -1.44 -4.33
C LEU A 55 -1.15 0.00 -3.91
N ILE A 56 -0.59 0.17 -2.71
CA ILE A 56 -0.13 1.49 -2.22
C ILE A 56 1.01 2.00 -3.11
N ALA A 57 2.03 1.19 -3.39
CA ALA A 57 3.12 1.56 -4.29
C ALA A 57 2.61 2.01 -5.66
N LEU A 58 1.63 1.29 -6.24
CA LEU A 58 1.05 1.66 -7.52
C LEU A 58 0.32 3.02 -7.47
N ALA A 59 -0.28 3.36 -6.32
CA ALA A 59 -1.00 4.62 -6.13
C ALA A 59 -0.07 5.83 -5.92
N PHE A 60 1.07 5.64 -5.24
CA PHE A 60 1.95 6.76 -4.80
C PHE A 60 3.35 6.76 -5.44
N ASP A 61 3.78 5.68 -6.09
CA ASP A 61 5.06 5.53 -6.78
C ASP A 61 4.91 4.66 -8.03
N GLY A 62 3.86 4.92 -8.82
CA GLY A 62 3.50 4.11 -9.98
C GLY A 62 4.58 4.02 -11.07
N SER A 63 5.53 4.96 -11.11
CA SER A 63 6.68 4.92 -12.01
C SER A 63 7.61 3.73 -11.73
N ARG A 64 7.69 3.26 -10.47
CA ARG A 64 8.49 2.12 -10.04
C ARG A 64 7.67 0.84 -9.83
N ALA A 65 6.41 0.77 -10.29
CA ALA A 65 5.52 -0.36 -10.03
C ALA A 65 6.16 -1.74 -10.32
N ARG A 66 6.89 -1.86 -11.44
CA ARG A 66 7.59 -3.10 -11.81
C ARG A 66 8.75 -3.45 -10.86
N GLU A 67 9.42 -2.46 -10.30
CA GLU A 67 10.51 -2.66 -9.33
C GLU A 67 9.94 -3.19 -8.01
N TRP A 68 8.82 -2.62 -7.54
CA TRP A 68 8.11 -3.10 -6.35
C TRP A 68 7.63 -4.55 -6.51
N GLU A 69 7.02 -4.90 -7.64
CA GLU A 69 6.57 -6.27 -7.93
C GLU A 69 7.74 -7.28 -7.93
N ARG A 70 8.90 -6.86 -8.42
CA ARG A 70 10.09 -7.70 -8.57
C ARG A 70 11.08 -7.57 -7.42
N MET A 71 10.72 -6.88 -6.34
CA MET A 71 11.62 -6.62 -5.21
C MET A 71 12.24 -7.92 -4.66
N HIS A 72 11.49 -9.02 -4.61
CA HIS A 72 11.97 -10.32 -4.14
C HIS A 72 13.10 -10.93 -5.00
N LEU A 73 13.29 -10.45 -6.23
CA LEU A 73 14.36 -10.87 -7.14
C LEU A 73 15.64 -10.03 -6.96
N ALA A 74 15.54 -8.89 -6.27
CA ALA A 74 16.71 -8.07 -5.97
C ALA A 74 17.60 -8.75 -4.92
N ASP A 75 18.88 -8.42 -4.95
CA ASP A 75 19.82 -8.79 -3.89
C ASP A 75 19.46 -8.06 -2.57
N PRO A 76 20.05 -8.44 -1.42
CA PRO A 76 19.72 -7.81 -0.14
C PRO A 76 19.94 -6.29 -0.12
N VAL A 77 20.93 -5.79 -0.88
CA VAL A 77 21.22 -4.35 -0.97
C VAL A 77 20.12 -3.62 -1.73
N GLY A 78 19.70 -4.15 -2.88
CA GLY A 78 18.59 -3.62 -3.68
C GLY A 78 17.25 -3.66 -2.92
N GLN A 79 17.00 -4.74 -2.18
CA GLN A 79 15.83 -4.82 -1.30
C GLN A 79 15.86 -3.75 -0.20
N ALA A 80 17.01 -3.54 0.45
CA ALA A 80 17.15 -2.50 1.48
C ALA A 80 16.99 -1.09 0.90
N ALA A 81 17.49 -0.84 -0.32
CA ALA A 81 17.31 0.43 -1.01
C ALA A 81 15.84 0.71 -1.31
N LEU A 82 15.10 -0.27 -1.84
CA LEU A 82 13.66 -0.16 -2.07
C LEU A 82 12.89 0.05 -0.75
N LEU A 83 13.20 -0.69 0.31
CA LEU A 83 12.58 -0.47 1.63
C LEU A 83 12.88 0.93 2.20
N THR A 84 14.04 1.49 1.89
CA THR A 84 14.38 2.87 2.28
C THR A 84 13.49 3.88 1.56
N VAL A 85 13.28 3.70 0.24
CA VAL A 85 12.34 4.53 -0.53
C VAL A 85 10.92 4.36 0.01
N TRP A 86 10.49 3.13 0.29
CA TRP A 86 9.17 2.83 0.84
C TRP A 86 8.92 3.60 2.14
N ALA A 87 9.84 3.50 3.09
CA ALA A 87 9.71 4.11 4.41
C ALA A 87 9.77 5.65 4.38
N ARG A 88 10.49 6.24 3.43
CA ARG A 88 10.71 7.69 3.36
C ARG A 88 9.74 8.43 2.46
N GLU A 89 9.25 7.77 1.41
CA GLU A 89 8.50 8.45 0.35
C GLU A 89 7.08 7.87 0.22
N VAL A 90 6.95 6.55 0.07
CA VAL A 90 5.67 5.93 -0.31
C VAL A 90 4.74 5.82 0.89
N TRP A 91 5.21 5.23 1.99
CA TRP A 91 4.40 4.99 3.17
C TRP A 91 3.91 6.29 3.84
N PRO A 92 4.76 7.33 4.04
CA PRO A 92 4.30 8.60 4.59
C PRO A 92 3.24 9.29 3.73
N GLN A 93 3.30 9.19 2.40
CA GLN A 93 2.27 9.76 1.52
C GLN A 93 0.91 9.09 1.72
N PHE A 94 0.88 7.76 1.86
CA PHE A 94 -0.33 7.02 2.19
C PHE A 94 -0.91 7.46 3.54
N LEU A 95 -0.08 7.50 4.59
CA LEU A 95 -0.51 7.92 5.93
C LEU A 95 -1.08 9.35 5.91
N ALA A 96 -0.37 10.28 5.28
CA ALA A 96 -0.78 11.68 5.18
C ALA A 96 -2.09 11.85 4.40
N ARG A 97 -2.28 11.11 3.29
CA ARG A 97 -3.49 11.18 2.45
C ARG A 97 -4.76 10.80 3.21
N TYR A 98 -4.65 9.92 4.21
CA TYR A 98 -5.78 9.39 4.96
C TYR A 98 -5.80 9.80 6.43
N ALA A 99 -4.91 10.70 6.85
CA ALA A 99 -4.78 11.16 8.23
C ALA A 99 -4.65 10.01 9.24
N ILE A 100 -3.87 8.99 8.90
CA ILE A 100 -3.55 7.86 9.78
C ILE A 100 -2.35 8.27 10.65
N GLU A 101 -2.50 8.13 11.96
CA GLU A 101 -1.50 8.47 12.99
C GLU A 101 -0.63 7.28 13.40
#